data_AF-A0A7S1W6N2-F1
#
_entry.id   AF-A0A7S1W6N2-F1
#
_cell.length_a   1.000
_cell.length_b   1.000
_cell.length_c   1.000
_cell.angle_alpha   90.00
_cell.angle_beta   90.00
_cell.angle_gamma   90.00
#
_symmetry.space_group_name_H-M   'P 1'
#
loop_
_entity.id
_entity.type
_entity.pdbx_description
1 polymer ?
#
loop_
_entity_poly.entity_id
_entity_poly.type
_entity_poly.pdbx_seq_one_letter_code
_entity_poly.pdbx_strand_id
1 'polypeptide(L)'
;MAAVSLMMQQDIDRTLRRAEADIRDFVALLKQPCSGRKEVKRAKELQELGAKLQEHRAQVRRWVGLVEPRHESRAKLGAVRGRIEQELRRFREQQSAAKDPQPPSGKSAGPVASTAPAAPGAARPGCGPVPSSEVKVLSDQLFEVEASSAQITEEFVCKICLVHLVGCVPRLTRCSHLFCGDCLAQWFAMQPATQTWAGRAQGAASVPCPACKEPLDQDRDVFPILPGGRGCSSLLWQMLSRTKIMCANHPSCDPEGTCMWQGDYGSYQAHIRSCCKPQLPSSPSGTPQRHGRAGGFQTPIGAGAHSL
;
A
#
# COMPACT_ATOMS: atom_id res chain seq x y z
N MET A 1 37.30 -1.97 15.53
CA MET A 1 36.16 -2.70 14.91
C MET A 1 35.02 -2.93 15.92
N ALA A 2 35.26 -3.62 17.04
CA ALA A 2 34.19 -3.93 18.02
C ALA A 2 33.46 -2.70 18.60
N ALA A 3 34.17 -1.61 18.94
CA ALA A 3 33.56 -0.41 19.49
C ALA A 3 32.58 0.29 18.52
N VAL A 4 32.92 0.34 17.22
CA VAL A 4 32.05 0.92 16.18
C VAL A 4 30.78 0.10 16.01
N SER A 5 30.90 -1.24 16.04
CA SER A 5 29.75 -2.14 15.98
C SER A 5 28.80 -1.95 17.17
N LEU A 6 29.35 -1.74 18.37
CA LEU A 6 28.55 -1.52 19.58
C LEU A 6 27.78 -0.19 19.52
N MET A 7 28.43 0.89 19.09
CA MET A 7 27.77 2.20 18.95
C MET A 7 26.63 2.15 17.92
N MET A 8 26.89 1.52 16.77
CA MET A 8 25.87 1.32 15.74
C MET A 8 24.66 0.56 16.27
N GLN A 9 24.89 -0.52 17.02
CA GLN A 9 23.82 -1.30 17.63
C GLN A 9 22.99 -0.48 18.62
N GLN A 10 23.63 0.34 19.46
CA GLN A 10 22.93 1.23 20.39
C GLN A 10 22.05 2.26 19.68
N ASP A 11 22.50 2.79 18.54
CA ASP A 11 21.74 3.75 17.73
C ASP A 11 20.54 3.09 17.03
N ILE A 12 20.71 1.84 16.55
CA ILE A 12 19.60 1.03 16.03
C ILE A 12 18.56 0.81 17.13
N ASP A 13 18.97 0.35 18.31
CA ASP A 13 18.05 0.07 19.42
C ASP A 13 17.34 1.35 19.91
N ARG A 14 18.03 2.49 19.92
CA ARG A 14 17.44 3.79 20.22
C ARG A 14 16.39 4.18 19.18
N THR A 15 16.68 3.97 17.90
CA THR A 15 15.75 4.24 16.79
C THR A 15 14.50 3.37 16.92
N LEU A 16 14.68 2.06 17.15
CA LEU A 16 13.58 1.10 17.31
C LEU A 16 12.65 1.50 18.47
N ARG A 17 13.21 1.81 19.65
CA ARG A 17 12.41 2.23 20.81
C ARG A 17 11.61 3.51 20.56
N ARG A 18 12.20 4.51 19.89
CA ARG A 18 11.52 5.76 19.56
C ARG A 18 10.37 5.52 18.58
N ALA A 19 10.64 4.77 17.51
CA ALA A 19 9.63 4.42 16.52
C ALA A 19 8.46 3.66 17.16
N GLU A 20 8.73 2.68 18.03
CA GLU A 20 7.66 1.94 18.72
C GLU A 20 6.83 2.80 19.67
N ALA A 21 7.45 3.77 20.36
CA ALA A 21 6.71 4.71 21.20
C ALA A 21 5.77 5.58 20.35
N ASP A 22 6.28 6.19 19.29
CA ASP A 22 5.47 7.02 18.39
C ASP A 22 4.36 6.22 17.69
N ILE A 23 4.60 4.93 17.35
CA ILE A 23 3.55 4.04 16.81
C ILE A 23 2.43 3.84 17.84
N ARG A 24 2.78 3.58 19.12
CA ARG A 24 1.76 3.39 20.17
C ARG A 24 0.92 4.66 20.36
N ASP A 25 1.56 5.81 20.42
CA ASP A 25 0.88 7.10 20.59
C ASP A 25 -0.03 7.42 19.40
N PHE A 26 0.45 7.14 18.19
CA PHE A 26 -0.33 7.30 16.96
C PHE A 26 -1.56 6.39 16.94
N VAL A 27 -1.41 5.12 17.28
CA VAL A 27 -2.52 4.16 17.35
C VAL A 27 -3.53 4.55 18.44
N ALA A 28 -3.06 5.03 19.60
CA ALA A 28 -3.93 5.50 20.67
C ALA A 28 -4.78 6.69 20.20
N LEU A 29 -4.15 7.68 19.54
CA LEU A 29 -4.86 8.81 18.95
C LEU A 29 -5.80 8.37 17.83
N LEU A 30 -5.44 7.41 16.97
CA LEU A 30 -6.33 6.90 15.92
C LEU A 30 -7.59 6.23 16.47
N LYS A 31 -7.50 5.57 17.62
CA LYS A 31 -8.66 4.88 18.25
C LYS A 31 -9.55 5.77 19.09
N GLN A 32 -9.07 6.95 19.49
CA GLN A 32 -9.82 7.82 20.38
C GLN A 32 -11.08 8.39 19.70
N PRO A 33 -12.30 8.14 20.21
CA PRO A 33 -13.50 8.77 19.68
C PRO A 33 -13.45 10.28 19.95
N CYS A 34 -13.76 11.10 18.95
CA CYS A 34 -13.82 12.56 19.10
C CYS A 34 -15.09 13.13 18.49
N SER A 35 -15.64 14.14 19.16
CA SER A 35 -16.74 14.96 18.66
C SER A 35 -16.44 16.45 18.88
N GLY A 36 -16.79 17.27 17.90
CA GLY A 36 -16.70 18.73 17.99
C GLY A 36 -15.27 19.29 18.03
N ARG A 37 -15.03 20.32 18.86
CA ARG A 37 -13.77 21.11 18.85
C ARG A 37 -12.49 20.30 19.11
N LYS A 38 -12.57 19.12 19.74
CA LYS A 38 -11.41 18.25 19.98
C LYS A 38 -10.89 17.58 18.69
N GLU A 39 -11.72 17.51 17.65
CA GLU A 39 -11.39 16.86 16.39
C GLU A 39 -10.28 17.58 15.62
N VAL A 40 -10.32 18.92 15.55
CA VAL A 40 -9.30 19.71 14.85
C VAL A 40 -7.92 19.55 15.53
N LYS A 41 -7.88 19.59 16.86
CA LYS A 41 -6.64 19.39 17.62
C LYS A 41 -6.08 17.98 17.39
N ARG A 42 -6.94 16.96 17.47
CA ARG A 42 -6.56 15.57 17.21
C ARG A 42 -6.07 15.35 15.78
N ALA A 43 -6.71 15.95 14.78
CA ALA A 43 -6.29 15.85 13.39
C ALA A 43 -4.86 16.40 13.19
N LYS A 44 -4.55 17.54 13.84
CA LYS A 44 -3.21 18.11 13.83
C LYS A 44 -2.18 17.19 14.50
N GLU A 45 -2.49 16.66 15.69
CA GLU A 45 -1.61 15.73 16.41
C GLU A 45 -1.36 14.44 15.61
N LEU A 46 -2.40 13.88 14.97
CA LEU A 46 -2.27 12.74 14.06
C LEU A 46 -1.40 13.08 12.85
N GLN A 47 -1.53 14.28 12.28
CA GLN A 47 -0.69 14.70 11.16
C GLN A 47 0.79 14.83 11.58
N GLU A 48 1.08 15.41 12.75
CA GLU A 48 2.43 15.55 13.30
C GLU A 48 3.06 14.20 13.60
N LEU A 49 2.35 13.29 14.28
CA LEU A 49 2.83 11.92 14.50
C LEU A 49 2.98 11.14 13.19
N GLY A 50 2.08 11.32 12.23
CA GLY A 50 2.20 10.73 10.90
C GLY A 50 3.49 11.15 10.19
N ALA A 51 3.89 12.42 10.32
CA ALA A 51 5.17 12.91 9.78
C ALA A 51 6.37 12.27 10.49
N LYS A 52 6.35 12.16 11.82
CA LYS A 52 7.40 11.45 12.58
C LYS A 52 7.53 9.98 12.18
N LEU A 53 6.41 9.28 11.99
CA LEU A 53 6.41 7.90 11.53
C LEU A 53 7.02 7.76 10.13
N GLN A 54 6.79 8.71 9.22
CA GLN A 54 7.46 8.72 7.92
C GLN A 54 8.98 8.92 8.05
N GLU A 55 9.43 9.78 8.97
CA GLU A 55 10.85 9.96 9.26
C GLU A 55 11.49 8.69 9.81
N HIS A 56 10.85 8.05 10.80
CA HIS A 56 11.29 6.76 11.35
C HIS A 56 11.35 5.68 10.27
N ARG A 57 10.37 5.61 9.37
CA ARG A 57 10.38 4.69 8.22
C ARG A 57 11.61 4.89 7.36
N ALA A 58 11.95 6.13 7.03
CA ALA A 58 13.15 6.44 6.25
C ALA A 58 14.44 6.07 7.00
N GLN A 59 14.50 6.33 8.31
CA GLN A 59 15.65 5.98 9.14
C GLN A 59 15.84 4.47 9.29
N VAL A 60 14.77 3.72 9.55
CA VAL A 60 14.77 2.26 9.61
C VAL A 60 15.23 1.67 8.28
N ARG A 61 14.78 2.22 7.14
CA ARG A 61 15.26 1.78 5.83
C ARG A 61 16.77 1.96 5.66
N ARG A 62 17.33 3.09 6.10
CA ARG A 62 18.80 3.30 6.09
C ARG A 62 19.51 2.25 6.94
N TRP A 63 19.01 1.96 8.14
CA TRP A 63 19.60 0.93 9.00
C TRP A 63 19.54 -0.46 8.37
N VAL A 64 18.43 -0.85 7.74
CA VAL A 64 18.32 -2.13 7.03
C VAL A 64 19.37 -2.26 5.91
N GLY A 65 19.73 -1.16 5.24
CA GLY A 65 20.79 -1.17 4.23
C GLY A 65 22.21 -1.32 4.81
N LEU A 66 22.42 -0.94 6.07
CA LEU A 66 23.73 -0.99 6.75
C LEU A 66 23.96 -2.29 7.53
N VAL A 67 22.88 -2.97 7.92
CA VAL A 67 22.95 -4.16 8.78
C VAL A 67 23.04 -5.44 7.93
N GLU A 68 23.98 -6.31 8.27
CA GLU A 68 24.17 -7.59 7.59
C GLU A 68 22.88 -8.44 7.57
N PRO A 69 22.63 -9.24 6.51
CA PRO A 69 21.42 -10.03 6.36
C PRO A 69 21.10 -10.95 7.56
N ARG A 70 22.13 -11.50 8.21
CA ARG A 70 21.98 -12.48 9.30
C ARG A 70 21.92 -11.85 10.70
N HIS A 71 21.98 -10.52 10.79
CA HIS A 71 22.00 -9.84 12.07
C HIS A 71 20.59 -9.75 12.67
N GLU A 72 20.44 -10.07 13.96
CA GLU A 72 19.15 -10.12 14.66
C GLU A 72 18.36 -8.79 14.55
N SER A 73 19.06 -7.66 14.65
CA SER A 73 18.48 -6.31 14.48
C SER A 73 17.78 -6.09 13.15
N ARG A 74 18.15 -6.81 12.07
CA ARG A 74 17.52 -6.66 10.75
C ARG A 74 16.06 -7.11 10.79
N ALA A 75 15.77 -8.22 11.45
CA ALA A 75 14.40 -8.72 11.63
C ALA A 75 13.56 -7.72 12.43
N LYS A 76 14.11 -7.15 13.51
CA LYS A 76 13.45 -6.12 14.34
C LYS A 76 13.15 -4.85 13.53
N LEU A 77 14.12 -4.38 12.73
CA LEU A 77 13.94 -3.24 11.82
C LEU A 77 12.85 -3.50 10.78
N GLY A 78 12.83 -4.70 10.18
CA GLY A 78 11.78 -5.13 9.25
C GLY A 78 10.39 -5.11 9.89
N ALA A 79 10.26 -5.68 11.10
CA ALA A 79 9.00 -5.70 11.84
C ALA A 79 8.48 -4.29 12.18
N VAL A 80 9.37 -3.41 12.68
CA VAL A 80 9.00 -2.00 12.95
C VAL A 80 8.61 -1.26 11.68
N ARG A 81 9.34 -1.45 10.57
CA ARG A 81 8.99 -0.86 9.26
C ARG A 81 7.57 -1.27 8.84
N GLY A 82 7.27 -2.57 8.87
CA GLY A 82 5.97 -3.10 8.49
C GLY A 82 4.84 -2.50 9.33
N ARG A 83 5.03 -2.38 10.66
CA ARG A 83 4.05 -1.74 11.56
C ARG A 83 3.84 -0.26 11.23
N ILE A 84 4.90 0.51 10.97
CA ILE A 84 4.78 1.91 10.56
C ILE A 84 3.92 2.02 9.29
N GLU A 85 4.22 1.20 8.28
CA GLU A 85 3.51 1.23 7.00
C GLU A 85 2.04 0.85 7.13
N GLN A 86 1.74 -0.15 7.96
CA GLN A 86 0.36 -0.56 8.25
C GLN A 86 -0.45 0.58 8.88
N GLU A 87 0.09 1.25 9.91
CA GLU A 87 -0.66 2.32 10.60
C GLU A 87 -0.80 3.57 9.74
N LEU A 88 0.23 3.95 8.98
CA LEU A 88 0.12 5.04 8.00
C LEU A 88 -0.90 4.75 6.90
N ARG A 89 -1.08 3.48 6.51
CA ARG A 89 -2.13 3.06 5.57
C ARG A 89 -3.52 3.25 6.17
N ARG A 90 -3.75 2.72 7.38
CA ARG A 90 -5.02 2.88 8.12
C ARG A 90 -5.43 4.35 8.28
N PHE A 91 -4.46 5.22 8.60
CA PHE A 91 -4.72 6.65 8.72
C PHE A 91 -5.20 7.28 7.40
N ARG A 92 -4.60 6.91 6.26
CA ARG A 92 -5.05 7.40 4.94
C ARG A 92 -6.45 6.93 4.60
N GLU A 93 -6.79 5.68 4.91
CA GLU A 93 -8.13 5.12 4.69
C GLU A 93 -9.18 5.90 5.50
N GLN A 94 -8.89 6.23 6.76
CA GLN A 94 -9.76 7.08 7.59
C GLN A 94 -9.91 8.50 7.01
N GLN A 95 -8.82 9.11 6.53
CA GLN A 95 -8.91 10.43 5.89
C GLN A 95 -9.75 10.42 4.61
N SER A 96 -9.63 9.37 3.79
CA SER A 96 -10.48 9.25 2.58
C SER A 96 -11.96 9.07 2.94
N ALA A 97 -12.27 8.27 3.96
CA ALA A 97 -13.66 8.07 4.40
C ALA A 97 -14.29 9.36 4.94
N ALA A 98 -13.51 10.25 5.54
CA ALA A 98 -14.00 11.54 6.02
C ALA A 98 -14.23 12.56 4.89
N LYS A 99 -13.50 12.46 3.77
CA LYS A 99 -13.56 13.43 2.68
C LYS A 99 -14.74 13.21 1.73
N ASP A 100 -15.19 11.97 1.60
CA ASP A 100 -16.38 11.61 0.83
C ASP A 100 -17.50 11.16 1.77
N PRO A 101 -18.22 12.09 2.44
CA PRO A 101 -19.46 11.75 3.11
C PRO A 101 -20.47 11.38 2.03
N GLN A 102 -20.52 10.09 1.68
CA GLN A 102 -21.50 9.57 0.76
C GLN A 102 -22.88 9.94 1.34
N PRO A 103 -23.70 10.75 0.63
CA PRO A 103 -25.01 11.11 1.15
C PRO A 103 -25.79 9.80 1.37
N PRO A 104 -26.53 9.68 2.49
CA PRO A 104 -27.36 8.51 2.72
C PRO A 104 -28.28 8.36 1.50
N SER A 105 -28.08 7.30 0.73
CA SER A 105 -28.86 6.98 -0.45
C SER A 105 -30.29 6.65 -0.03
N GLY A 106 -31.08 7.71 0.14
CA GLY A 106 -32.51 7.66 0.30
C GLY A 106 -33.14 7.09 -0.96
N LYS A 107 -33.89 6.00 -0.77
CA LYS A 107 -34.79 5.39 -1.74
C LYS A 107 -35.58 6.45 -2.51
N SER A 108 -35.49 6.46 -3.83
CA SER A 108 -36.61 6.86 -4.69
C SER A 108 -36.60 6.08 -6.00
N ALA A 109 -37.78 5.56 -6.32
CA ALA A 109 -38.12 4.82 -7.52
C ALA A 109 -38.48 5.77 -8.66
N GLY A 110 -38.26 5.33 -9.92
CA GLY A 110 -38.87 5.97 -11.08
C GLY A 110 -38.11 5.71 -12.39
N PRO A 111 -38.73 5.08 -13.41
CA PRO A 111 -38.11 4.84 -14.70
C PRO A 111 -38.35 6.05 -15.63
N VAL A 112 -37.29 6.53 -16.29
CA VAL A 112 -37.47 7.48 -17.41
C VAL A 112 -36.65 7.00 -18.60
N ALA A 113 -37.38 6.58 -19.63
CA ALA A 113 -36.85 6.26 -20.94
C ALA A 113 -36.36 7.53 -21.64
N SER A 114 -35.25 7.43 -22.37
CA SER A 114 -34.93 8.36 -23.46
C SER A 114 -33.97 7.72 -24.48
N THR A 115 -34.58 7.44 -25.62
CA THR A 115 -34.15 7.56 -27.02
C THR A 115 -32.70 7.97 -27.35
N ALA A 116 -32.13 7.18 -28.26
CA ALA A 116 -30.95 7.47 -29.07
C ALA A 116 -31.20 8.59 -30.12
N PRO A 117 -30.13 9.15 -30.71
CA PRO A 117 -29.81 8.74 -32.08
C PRO A 117 -28.32 8.54 -32.38
N ALA A 118 -28.07 7.76 -33.43
CA ALA A 118 -26.77 7.39 -33.96
C ALA A 118 -26.28 8.38 -35.04
N ALA A 119 -24.95 8.55 -35.13
CA ALA A 119 -24.24 8.74 -36.40
C ALA A 119 -22.75 8.31 -36.26
N PRO A 120 -22.12 7.75 -37.32
CA PRO A 120 -20.82 7.09 -37.25
C PRO A 120 -19.67 8.03 -37.66
N GLY A 121 -18.61 8.07 -36.85
CA GLY A 121 -17.39 8.81 -37.14
C GLY A 121 -16.14 8.01 -36.79
N ALA A 122 -15.48 7.47 -37.82
CA ALA A 122 -14.10 6.98 -37.91
C ALA A 122 -13.38 6.64 -36.58
N ALA A 123 -13.38 5.34 -36.25
CA ALA A 123 -12.51 4.78 -35.22
C ALA A 123 -11.04 4.84 -35.66
N ARG A 124 -10.25 5.66 -34.95
CA ARG A 124 -8.80 5.39 -34.78
C ARG A 124 -8.66 4.07 -34.00
N PRO A 125 -7.58 3.28 -34.16
CA PRO A 125 -7.37 2.08 -33.37
C PRO A 125 -7.16 2.50 -31.91
N GLY A 126 -8.28 2.52 -31.18
CA GLY A 126 -8.36 2.91 -29.78
C GLY A 126 -7.72 1.83 -28.93
N CYS A 127 -6.79 2.25 -28.10
CA CYS A 127 -6.41 1.53 -26.90
C CYS A 127 -7.71 1.15 -26.17
N GLY A 128 -8.00 -0.15 -26.08
CA GLY A 128 -9.23 -0.64 -25.46
C GLY A 128 -9.39 -0.15 -24.02
N PRO A 129 -10.61 -0.22 -23.46
CA PRO A 129 -10.86 0.17 -22.08
C PRO A 129 -9.86 -0.52 -21.15
N VAL A 130 -9.03 0.28 -20.49
CA VAL A 130 -8.02 -0.20 -19.55
C VAL A 130 -8.77 -0.95 -18.46
N PRO A 131 -8.55 -2.27 -18.29
CA PRO A 131 -9.27 -3.04 -17.30
C PRO A 131 -9.00 -2.49 -15.91
N SER A 132 -10.05 -2.52 -15.06
CA SER A 132 -10.01 -2.63 -13.59
C SER A 132 -8.61 -2.39 -13.00
N SER A 133 -8.42 -1.24 -12.34
CA SER A 133 -7.18 -0.79 -11.68
C SER A 133 -6.22 -1.93 -11.34
N GLU A 134 -5.08 -1.96 -12.02
CA GLU A 134 -4.00 -2.92 -11.80
C GLU A 134 -3.68 -3.06 -10.31
N VAL A 135 -3.64 -4.29 -9.78
CA VAL A 135 -3.29 -4.50 -8.37
C VAL A 135 -1.79 -4.30 -8.21
N LYS A 136 -1.38 -3.25 -7.50
CA LYS A 136 0.04 -2.97 -7.27
C LYS A 136 0.70 -4.05 -6.42
N VAL A 137 1.92 -4.42 -6.79
CA VAL A 137 2.75 -5.36 -6.04
C VAL A 137 3.56 -4.59 -5.01
N LEU A 138 3.46 -4.98 -3.73
CA LEU A 138 4.22 -4.40 -2.63
C LEU A 138 5.69 -4.87 -2.67
N SER A 139 6.61 -4.06 -2.15
CA SER A 139 8.01 -4.46 -2.01
C SER A 139 8.19 -5.72 -1.16
N ASP A 140 7.31 -5.94 -0.19
CA ASP A 140 7.35 -7.10 0.71
C ASP A 140 6.82 -8.39 0.05
N GLN A 141 6.24 -8.30 -1.15
CA GLN A 141 5.88 -9.46 -1.97
C GLN A 141 7.06 -9.95 -2.83
N LEU A 142 8.20 -9.24 -2.83
CA LEU A 142 9.41 -9.71 -3.50
C LEU A 142 9.88 -10.99 -2.83
N PHE A 143 10.06 -12.03 -3.63
CA PHE A 143 10.66 -13.27 -3.13
C PHE A 143 12.11 -12.98 -2.75
N GLU A 144 12.62 -13.56 -1.66
CA GLU A 144 14.05 -13.46 -1.33
C GLU A 144 14.85 -14.18 -2.42
N VAL A 145 15.35 -13.39 -3.36
CA VAL A 145 16.22 -13.86 -4.42
C VAL A 145 17.66 -13.82 -3.89
N GLU A 146 18.55 -14.59 -4.50
CA GLU A 146 19.99 -14.56 -4.20
C GLU A 146 20.50 -13.11 -4.09
N ALA A 147 21.53 -12.88 -3.27
CA ALA A 147 22.02 -11.53 -2.96
C ALA A 147 22.30 -10.66 -4.21
N SER A 148 22.65 -11.26 -5.34
CA SER A 148 22.87 -10.60 -6.63
C SER A 148 21.60 -10.05 -7.28
N SER A 149 20.45 -10.71 -7.12
CA SER A 149 19.18 -10.33 -7.75
C SER A 149 18.35 -9.39 -6.89
N ALA A 150 18.57 -9.39 -5.57
CA ALA A 150 17.97 -8.42 -4.65
C ALA A 150 18.28 -6.97 -5.07
N GLN A 151 19.55 -6.68 -5.43
CA GLN A 151 19.98 -5.34 -5.87
C GLN A 151 19.22 -4.87 -7.11
N ILE A 152 18.98 -5.77 -8.08
CA ILE A 152 18.26 -5.44 -9.32
C ILE A 152 16.78 -5.14 -9.02
N THR A 153 16.15 -5.92 -8.13
CA THR A 153 14.73 -5.73 -7.80
C THR A 153 14.44 -4.43 -7.07
N GLU A 154 15.39 -3.90 -6.29
CA GLU A 154 15.26 -2.59 -5.63
C GLU A 154 15.19 -1.42 -6.63
N GLU A 155 15.72 -1.59 -7.84
CA GLU A 155 15.61 -0.58 -8.89
C GLU A 155 14.22 -0.52 -9.54
N PHE A 156 13.44 -1.59 -9.41
CA PHE A 156 12.05 -1.59 -9.84
C PHE A 156 11.10 -1.00 -8.80
N VAL A 157 11.58 -0.52 -7.66
CA VAL A 157 10.74 0.17 -6.67
C VAL A 157 10.52 1.61 -7.10
N CYS A 158 9.24 2.00 -7.22
CA CYS A 158 8.88 3.36 -7.63
C CYS A 158 9.43 4.40 -6.64
N LYS A 159 10.22 5.35 -7.14
CA LYS A 159 10.86 6.38 -6.29
C LYS A 159 9.90 7.48 -5.78
N ILE A 160 8.64 7.51 -6.24
CA ILE A 160 7.58 8.39 -5.70
C ILE A 160 6.88 7.72 -4.51
N CYS A 161 6.30 6.53 -4.72
CA CYS A 161 5.52 5.89 -3.66
C CYS A 161 6.37 5.11 -2.65
N LEU A 162 7.57 4.66 -3.04
CA LEU A 162 8.53 3.92 -2.21
C LEU A 162 7.94 2.68 -1.51
N VAL A 163 6.85 2.14 -2.02
CA VAL A 163 6.09 1.02 -1.43
C VAL A 163 5.90 -0.10 -2.44
N HIS A 164 5.73 0.25 -3.71
CA HIS A 164 5.37 -0.70 -4.74
C HIS A 164 6.52 -0.88 -5.72
N LEU A 165 6.62 -2.10 -6.24
CA LEU A 165 7.17 -2.31 -7.56
C LEU A 165 6.40 -1.43 -8.54
N VAL A 166 7.10 -0.89 -9.53
CA VAL A 166 6.47 -0.07 -10.56
C VAL A 166 5.34 -0.85 -11.22
N GLY A 167 4.24 -0.17 -11.48
CA GLY A 167 3.00 -0.75 -12.00
C GLY A 167 2.12 0.34 -12.58
N CYS A 168 0.89 0.01 -12.94
CA CYS A 168 -0.06 0.89 -13.62
C CYS A 168 0.57 1.48 -14.89
N VAL A 169 1.14 0.63 -15.74
CA VAL A 169 1.99 1.01 -16.88
C VAL A 169 3.25 1.78 -16.42
N PRO A 170 4.30 1.07 -15.96
CA PRO A 170 5.54 1.68 -15.50
C PRO A 170 6.12 2.68 -16.50
N ARG A 171 6.71 3.76 -15.98
CA ARG A 171 7.28 4.85 -16.79
C ARG A 171 8.75 5.03 -16.47
N LEU A 172 9.57 5.06 -17.52
CA LEU A 172 10.98 5.41 -17.46
C LEU A 172 11.15 6.83 -17.98
N THR A 173 11.84 7.67 -17.23
CA THR A 173 12.19 9.02 -17.68
C THR A 173 13.47 9.02 -18.52
N ARG A 174 13.70 10.08 -19.31
CA ARG A 174 14.97 10.27 -20.05
C ARG A 174 16.19 10.23 -19.12
N CYS A 175 16.04 10.73 -17.90
CA CYS A 175 17.06 10.66 -16.85
C CYS A 175 17.14 9.29 -16.14
N SER A 176 16.60 8.24 -16.76
CA SER A 176 16.68 6.84 -16.31
C SER A 176 16.06 6.53 -14.94
N HIS A 177 15.08 7.30 -14.48
CA HIS A 177 14.35 7.01 -13.25
C HIS A 177 13.02 6.33 -13.55
N LEU A 178 12.65 5.35 -12.72
CA LEU A 178 11.48 4.50 -12.92
C LEU A 178 10.37 4.80 -11.91
N PHE A 179 9.13 4.90 -12.40
CA PHE A 179 7.95 5.25 -11.60
C PHE A 179 6.73 4.41 -11.99
N CYS A 180 5.76 4.27 -11.07
CA CYS A 180 4.41 3.81 -11.45
C CYS A 180 3.80 4.85 -12.39
N GLY A 181 3.01 4.41 -13.37
CA GLY A 181 2.43 5.32 -14.35
C GLY A 181 1.45 6.32 -13.74
N ASP A 182 0.65 5.87 -12.77
CA ASP A 182 -0.28 6.73 -12.03
C ASP A 182 0.42 7.72 -11.09
N CYS A 183 1.47 7.30 -10.38
CA CYS A 183 2.26 8.18 -9.51
C CYS A 183 2.91 9.31 -10.31
N LEU A 184 3.48 8.99 -11.47
CA LEU A 184 4.11 10.00 -12.32
C LEU A 184 3.06 10.92 -12.96
N ALA A 185 1.93 10.38 -13.44
CA ALA A 185 0.84 11.20 -13.96
C ALA A 185 0.31 12.20 -12.91
N GLN A 186 0.11 11.75 -11.67
CA GLN A 186 -0.29 12.63 -10.57
C GLN A 186 0.77 13.70 -10.29
N TRP A 187 2.05 13.34 -10.35
CA TRP A 187 3.15 14.31 -10.21
C TRP A 187 3.07 15.41 -11.26
N PHE A 188 2.94 15.08 -12.54
CA PHE A 188 2.77 16.09 -13.61
C PHE A 188 1.53 16.97 -13.39
N ALA A 189 0.41 16.39 -12.96
CA ALA A 189 -0.82 17.14 -12.71
C ALA A 189 -0.70 18.16 -11.55
N MET A 190 0.15 17.91 -10.55
CA MET A 190 0.32 18.80 -9.39
C MET A 190 1.22 20.02 -9.68
N GLN A 191 2.09 19.96 -10.69
CA GLN A 191 3.16 20.94 -10.90
C GLN A 191 2.72 22.30 -11.48
N PRO A 192 1.70 22.39 -12.36
CA PRO A 192 1.16 23.67 -12.78
C PRO A 192 0.70 24.55 -11.61
N ALA A 193 0.34 23.98 -10.46
CA ALA A 193 -0.06 24.72 -9.27
C ALA A 193 1.12 25.32 -8.49
N THR A 194 2.32 24.73 -8.60
CA THR A 194 3.50 25.12 -7.80
C THR A 194 4.48 26.02 -8.54
N GLN A 195 4.29 26.24 -9.85
CA GLN A 195 5.16 27.14 -10.62
C GLN A 195 4.80 28.61 -10.43
N THR A 196 5.82 29.43 -10.17
CA THR A 196 5.72 30.90 -10.19
C THR A 196 5.32 31.38 -11.57
N TRP A 197 4.69 32.56 -11.63
CA TRP A 197 4.25 33.17 -12.89
C TRP A 197 5.40 33.25 -13.92
N ALA A 198 6.61 33.61 -13.48
CA ALA A 198 7.78 33.74 -14.34
C ALA A 198 8.21 32.42 -14.99
N GLY A 199 8.07 31.29 -14.30
CA GLY A 199 8.37 29.96 -14.85
C GLY A 199 7.41 29.53 -15.95
N ARG A 200 6.15 29.99 -15.91
CA ARG A 200 5.15 29.68 -16.96
C ARG A 200 5.38 30.48 -18.24
N ALA A 201 5.96 31.67 -18.14
CA ALA A 201 6.14 32.58 -19.27
C ALA A 201 7.33 32.21 -20.19
N GLN A 202 8.30 31.40 -19.72
CA GLN A 202 9.53 31.09 -20.47
C GLN A 202 9.43 29.89 -21.43
N GLY A 203 8.24 29.30 -21.60
CA GLY A 203 7.98 28.27 -22.61
C GLY A 203 8.16 26.84 -22.13
N ALA A 204 7.27 25.96 -22.63
CA ALA A 204 7.04 24.54 -22.32
C ALA A 204 7.17 24.18 -20.84
N ALA A 205 6.03 23.87 -20.20
CA ALA A 205 5.92 23.52 -18.78
C ALA A 205 6.72 22.25 -18.43
N SER A 206 8.05 22.40 -18.34
CA SER A 206 8.94 21.33 -17.91
C SER A 206 8.70 21.11 -16.42
N VAL A 207 8.55 19.83 -16.07
CA VAL A 207 8.29 19.38 -14.70
C VAL A 207 9.57 18.77 -14.16
N PRO A 208 10.06 19.14 -12.97
CA PRO A 208 11.25 18.53 -12.42
C PRO A 208 11.01 17.04 -12.14
N CYS A 209 11.96 16.20 -12.54
CA CYS A 209 11.97 14.78 -12.18
C CYS A 209 11.87 14.63 -10.65
N PRO A 210 10.97 13.79 -10.12
CA PRO A 210 10.82 13.59 -8.67
C PRO A 210 12.13 13.20 -7.97
N ALA A 211 12.97 12.41 -8.65
CA ALA A 211 14.20 11.85 -8.12
C ALA A 211 15.41 12.80 -8.23
N CYS A 212 15.80 13.20 -9.45
CA CYS A 212 17.02 13.98 -9.69
C CYS A 212 16.80 15.46 -10.01
N LYS A 213 15.54 15.92 -10.09
CA LYS A 213 15.14 17.29 -10.46
C LYS A 213 15.48 17.73 -11.89
N GLU A 214 16.01 16.84 -12.74
CA GLU A 214 16.18 17.14 -14.17
C GLU A 214 14.83 17.52 -14.80
N PRO A 215 14.75 18.59 -15.62
CA PRO A 215 13.51 18.98 -16.29
C PRO A 215 13.01 17.89 -17.22
N LEU A 216 11.71 17.57 -17.12
CA LEU A 216 11.03 16.56 -17.94
C LEU A 216 9.86 17.18 -18.71
N ASP A 217 9.78 16.85 -19.98
CA ASP A 217 8.58 17.01 -20.79
C ASP A 217 7.78 15.69 -20.80
N GLN A 218 6.47 15.76 -20.54
CA GLN A 218 5.62 14.57 -20.39
C GLN A 218 5.55 13.73 -21.67
N ASP A 219 5.54 14.36 -22.84
CA ASP A 219 5.35 13.70 -24.11
C ASP A 219 6.67 13.25 -24.74
N ARG A 220 7.78 13.92 -24.40
CA ARG A 220 9.10 13.67 -24.99
C ARG A 220 10.06 12.89 -24.10
N ASP A 221 9.96 13.04 -22.77
CA ASP A 221 10.95 12.53 -21.82
C ASP A 221 10.41 11.39 -20.94
N VAL A 222 9.18 10.93 -21.16
CA VAL A 222 8.55 9.85 -20.37
C VAL A 222 8.11 8.70 -21.26
N PHE A 223 8.76 7.55 -21.09
CA PHE A 223 8.58 6.38 -21.93
C PHE A 223 7.84 5.26 -21.16
N PRO A 224 6.74 4.71 -21.70
CA PRO A 224 6.11 3.54 -21.10
C PRO A 224 6.96 2.28 -21.26
N ILE A 225 6.95 1.46 -20.23
CA ILE A 225 7.52 0.11 -20.25
C ILE A 225 6.39 -0.87 -20.52
N LEU A 226 6.41 -1.48 -21.70
CA LEU A 226 5.32 -2.32 -22.23
C LEU A 226 5.85 -3.66 -22.74
N PRO A 227 5.02 -4.71 -22.71
CA PRO A 227 5.27 -5.90 -23.51
C PRO A 227 5.45 -5.53 -24.99
N GLY A 228 6.58 -5.92 -25.59
CA GLY A 228 6.86 -5.63 -27.00
C GLY A 228 7.19 -4.15 -27.30
N GLY A 229 7.58 -3.36 -26.29
CA GLY A 229 8.12 -2.01 -26.50
C GLY A 229 9.35 -1.99 -27.42
N ARG A 230 9.76 -0.81 -27.90
CA ARG A 230 10.99 -0.68 -28.70
C ARG A 230 12.22 -0.44 -27.80
N GLY A 231 13.38 -0.87 -28.26
CA GLY A 231 14.67 -0.60 -27.62
C GLY A 231 14.72 -1.06 -26.16
N CYS A 232 15.24 -0.19 -25.28
CA CYS A 232 15.42 -0.49 -23.85
C CYS A 232 14.10 -0.77 -23.12
N SER A 233 12.96 -0.31 -23.62
CA SER A 233 11.65 -0.58 -23.01
C SER A 233 11.31 -2.08 -23.01
N SER A 234 11.64 -2.81 -24.08
CA SER A 234 11.40 -4.26 -24.14
C SER A 234 12.27 -5.03 -23.14
N LEU A 235 13.55 -4.67 -23.05
CA LEU A 235 14.48 -5.34 -22.14
C LEU A 235 14.08 -5.09 -20.68
N LEU A 236 13.75 -3.84 -20.33
CA LEU A 236 13.27 -3.50 -18.99
C LEU A 236 11.97 -4.21 -18.65
N TRP A 237 11.03 -4.31 -19.60
CA TRP A 237 9.81 -5.11 -19.39
C TRP A 237 10.14 -6.58 -19.17
N GLN A 238 11.07 -7.15 -19.93
CA GLN A 238 11.49 -8.54 -19.75
C GLN A 238 12.11 -8.78 -18.37
N MET A 239 12.94 -7.86 -17.88
CA MET A 239 13.52 -7.95 -16.53
C MET A 239 12.45 -7.81 -15.45
N LEU A 240 11.60 -6.79 -15.55
CA LEU A 240 10.51 -6.55 -14.61
C LEU A 240 9.54 -7.74 -14.56
N SER A 241 9.08 -8.21 -15.72
CA SER A 241 8.11 -9.30 -15.82
C SER A 241 8.60 -10.62 -15.24
N ARG A 242 9.91 -10.89 -15.25
CA ARG A 242 10.56 -12.08 -14.66
C ARG A 242 10.88 -11.93 -13.17
N THR A 243 10.55 -10.79 -12.57
CA THR A 243 10.77 -10.60 -11.13
C THR A 243 9.89 -11.56 -10.35
N LYS A 244 10.52 -12.39 -9.51
CA LYS A 244 9.83 -13.38 -8.68
C LYS A 244 9.13 -12.71 -7.51
N ILE A 245 7.84 -12.97 -7.38
CA ILE A 245 6.99 -12.43 -6.33
C ILE A 245 6.04 -13.48 -5.78
N MET A 246 5.54 -13.23 -4.58
CA MET A 246 4.49 -14.02 -3.94
C MET A 246 3.17 -13.28 -3.90
N CYS A 247 2.08 -14.02 -3.73
CA CYS A 247 0.75 -13.45 -3.61
C CYS A 247 0.66 -12.49 -2.40
N ALA A 248 -0.13 -11.42 -2.52
CA ALA A 248 -0.41 -10.54 -1.38
C ALA A 248 -1.13 -11.27 -0.23
N ASN A 249 -1.86 -12.36 -0.54
CA ASN A 249 -2.52 -13.23 0.44
C ASN A 249 -1.65 -14.43 0.83
N HIS A 250 -0.33 -14.36 0.64
CA HIS A 250 0.61 -15.37 1.12
C HIS A 250 0.86 -15.20 2.63
N PRO A 251 0.97 -16.26 3.44
CA PRO A 251 1.25 -16.20 4.89
C PRO A 251 2.42 -15.30 5.28
N SER A 252 3.43 -15.19 4.41
CA SER A 252 4.59 -14.30 4.63
C SER A 252 4.28 -12.81 4.43
N CYS A 253 3.25 -12.48 3.64
CA CYS A 253 2.80 -11.10 3.39
C CYS A 253 1.59 -10.71 4.25
N ASP A 254 0.69 -11.66 4.49
CA ASP A 254 -0.51 -11.55 5.28
C ASP A 254 -0.60 -12.78 6.19
N PRO A 255 -0.49 -12.64 7.52
CA PRO A 255 -0.55 -13.78 8.45
C PRO A 255 -1.85 -14.60 8.39
N GLU A 256 -2.95 -14.00 7.92
CA GLU A 256 -4.23 -14.69 7.70
C GLU A 256 -4.36 -15.27 6.28
N GLY A 257 -3.35 -14.99 5.44
CA GLY A 257 -3.27 -15.44 4.07
C GLY A 257 -3.14 -16.96 3.96
N THR A 258 -3.79 -17.54 2.95
CA THR A 258 -3.74 -18.99 2.67
C THR A 258 -3.22 -19.30 1.27
N CYS A 259 -2.90 -18.27 0.48
CA CYS A 259 -2.46 -18.44 -0.89
C CYS A 259 -0.97 -18.78 -0.96
N MET A 260 -0.63 -19.94 -1.51
CA MET A 260 0.76 -20.38 -1.72
C MET A 260 1.33 -20.01 -3.08
N TRP A 261 0.63 -19.16 -3.85
CA TRP A 261 1.10 -18.79 -5.17
C TRP A 261 2.38 -17.97 -5.09
N GLN A 262 3.36 -18.40 -5.88
CA GLN A 262 4.61 -17.73 -6.15
C GLN A 262 4.83 -17.79 -7.66
N GLY A 263 5.28 -16.70 -8.25
CA GLY A 263 5.40 -16.63 -9.69
C GLY A 263 6.09 -15.36 -10.15
N ASP A 264 5.93 -15.08 -11.43
CA ASP A 264 6.54 -13.94 -12.09
C ASP A 264 5.59 -12.73 -12.05
N TYR A 265 6.14 -11.53 -11.88
CA TYR A 265 5.40 -10.27 -11.93
C TYR A 265 4.46 -10.20 -13.14
N GLY A 266 4.93 -10.62 -14.32
CA GLY A 266 4.13 -10.60 -15.55
C GLY A 266 2.88 -11.48 -15.53
N SER A 267 2.83 -12.48 -14.65
CA SER A 267 1.69 -13.40 -14.48
C SER A 267 0.77 -13.05 -13.31
N TYR A 268 1.17 -12.08 -12.47
CA TYR A 268 0.50 -11.78 -11.21
C TYR A 268 -0.91 -11.22 -11.37
N GLN A 269 -1.13 -10.34 -12.35
CA GLN A 269 -2.46 -9.75 -12.57
C GLN A 269 -3.50 -10.81 -12.93
N ALA A 270 -3.11 -11.86 -13.66
CA ALA A 270 -4.00 -12.98 -13.94
C ALA A 270 -4.31 -13.76 -12.65
N HIS A 271 -3.28 -14.05 -11.86
CA HIS A 271 -3.42 -14.77 -10.59
C HIS A 271 -4.33 -14.03 -9.60
N ILE A 272 -4.06 -12.76 -9.31
CA ILE A 272 -4.74 -12.03 -8.23
C ILE A 272 -6.23 -11.81 -8.51
N ARG A 273 -6.65 -11.79 -9.78
CA ARG A 273 -8.07 -11.73 -10.17
C ARG A 273 -8.85 -12.98 -9.76
N SER A 274 -8.20 -14.15 -9.77
CA SER A 274 -8.80 -15.42 -9.35
C SER A 274 -8.41 -15.84 -7.94
N CYS A 275 -7.50 -15.11 -7.29
CA CYS A 275 -7.07 -15.42 -5.94
C CYS A 275 -8.18 -15.04 -4.96
N CYS A 276 -8.93 -16.02 -4.48
CA CYS A 276 -9.89 -15.83 -3.42
C CYS A 276 -9.17 -15.30 -2.17
N LYS A 277 -9.60 -14.15 -1.64
CA LYS A 277 -9.45 -13.93 -0.21
C LYS A 277 -10.29 -15.01 0.47
N PRO A 278 -9.79 -15.70 1.52
CA PRO A 278 -10.69 -16.50 2.34
C PRO A 278 -11.81 -15.55 2.79
N GLN A 279 -13.02 -15.80 2.31
CA GLN A 279 -14.21 -15.12 2.83
C GLN A 279 -14.16 -15.44 4.33
N LEU A 280 -14.02 -14.40 5.16
CA LEU A 280 -14.27 -14.52 6.59
C LEU A 280 -15.55 -15.35 6.73
N PRO A 281 -15.56 -16.45 7.49
CA PRO A 281 -16.75 -17.27 7.63
C PRO A 281 -17.89 -16.33 8.00
N SER A 282 -18.84 -16.17 7.08
CA SER A 282 -20.03 -15.36 7.29
C SER A 282 -20.60 -15.83 8.63
N SER A 283 -20.62 -14.92 9.62
CA SER A 283 -21.11 -15.23 10.96
C SER A 283 -22.34 -16.10 10.84
N PRO A 284 -22.41 -17.27 11.53
CA PRO A 284 -23.58 -18.13 11.44
C PRO A 284 -24.79 -17.31 11.88
N SER A 285 -25.55 -16.87 10.89
CA SER A 285 -26.81 -16.16 11.07
C SER A 285 -27.82 -17.23 11.44
N GLY A 286 -28.28 -17.18 12.69
CA GLY A 286 -29.41 -17.97 13.15
C GLY A 286 -29.04 -19.01 14.20
N THR A 287 -28.91 -18.56 15.45
CA THR A 287 -29.48 -19.34 16.54
C THR A 287 -30.99 -19.43 16.29
N PRO A 288 -31.59 -20.63 16.14
CA PRO A 288 -33.03 -20.75 16.20
C PRO A 288 -33.44 -20.40 17.64
N GLN A 289 -34.20 -19.32 17.77
CA GLN A 289 -34.86 -18.92 19.00
C GLN A 289 -35.80 -20.06 19.43
N ARG A 290 -35.34 -20.90 20.36
CA ARG A 290 -36.14 -22.00 20.89
C ARG A 290 -37.16 -21.41 21.86
N HIS A 291 -38.42 -21.40 21.43
CA HIS A 291 -39.57 -21.06 22.26
C HIS A 291 -39.56 -21.85 23.56
N GLY A 292 -39.93 -21.15 24.64
CA GLY A 292 -39.96 -21.70 25.99
C GLY A 292 -40.93 -22.85 26.18
N ARG A 293 -40.63 -23.68 27.18
CA ARG A 293 -41.64 -24.44 27.89
C ARG A 293 -41.26 -24.53 29.36
N ALA A 294 -42.23 -24.13 30.18
CA ALA A 294 -42.21 -24.13 31.63
C ALA A 294 -42.27 -25.56 32.22
N GLY A 295 -41.90 -25.67 33.50
CA GLY A 295 -42.08 -26.83 34.38
C GLY A 295 -40.77 -27.60 34.61
N GLY A 296 -40.33 -27.88 35.82
CA GLY A 296 -40.95 -27.74 37.13
C GLY A 296 -39.95 -28.18 38.21
N PHE A 297 -40.23 -27.73 39.43
CA PHE A 297 -39.66 -28.15 40.69
C PHE A 297 -39.39 -29.67 40.79
N GLN A 298 -38.21 -30.04 41.32
CA GLN A 298 -38.08 -30.95 42.47
C GLN A 298 -36.61 -31.09 42.93
N THR A 299 -36.37 -30.67 44.18
CA THR A 299 -35.28 -31.13 45.05
C THR A 299 -35.59 -32.55 45.57
N PRO A 300 -34.56 -33.36 45.87
CA PRO A 300 -34.27 -33.66 47.29
C PRO A 300 -32.75 -33.70 47.58
N ILE A 301 -32.29 -33.17 48.72
CA ILE A 301 -31.98 -33.87 49.98
C ILE A 301 -31.22 -35.20 49.79
N GLY A 302 -29.96 -35.22 50.21
CA GLY A 302 -29.16 -36.43 50.33
C GLY A 302 -27.85 -36.17 51.08
N ALA A 303 -27.93 -36.25 52.41
CA ALA A 303 -26.78 -36.24 53.32
C ALA A 303 -25.93 -37.51 53.14
N GLY A 304 -24.63 -37.41 53.38
CA GLY A 304 -23.73 -38.56 53.40
C GLY A 304 -22.32 -38.17 53.80
N ALA A 305 -22.11 -37.97 55.10
CA ALA A 305 -20.80 -38.01 55.72
C ALA A 305 -20.27 -39.45 55.71
N HIS A 306 -18.97 -39.66 55.45
CA HIS A 306 -18.20 -40.73 56.08
C HIS A 306 -16.71 -40.41 56.01
N SER A 307 -16.10 -40.40 57.19
CA SER A 307 -14.67 -40.33 57.46
C SER A 307 -13.94 -41.58 56.95
N LEU A 308 -12.70 -41.39 56.49
CA LEU A 308 -11.46 -41.83 57.15
C LEU A 308 -10.26 -41.21 56.43
#